data_AF-A0A0C3K517-F1
#
_entry.id   AF-A0A0C3K517-F1
#
_cell.length_a   1.000
_cell.length_b   1.000
_cell.length_c   1.000
_cell.angle_alpha   90.00
_cell.angle_beta   90.00
_cell.angle_gamma   90.00
#
_symmetry.space_group_name_H-M   'P 1'
#
loop_
_entity.id
_entity.type
_entity.pdbx_description
1 polymer ?
#
loop_
_entity_poly.entity_id
_entity_poly.type
_entity_poly.pdbx_seq_one_letter_code
_entity_poly.pdbx_strand_id
1 'polypeptide(L)'
;NFRIFEEFLQRSGATLHFNTTVSGLQKSLSASTDKQVWTLSGDSNIPSAPYDHVILAAPFAFSGITLQDSTASFPKVEYIRLHVTLVSTTSESARPERFGLQPGTHVGKFILTTANRGDKGRAGSSTSACDTQTLDTACKQNLESKPDFNSISYHQTFERNGRKEHIWKVFSMDRKSDEWLEDVFGEDTVGWAYRKVWYSYPVLQPAKAFPAVEADEGLWYVNSMEPFISTMETETLSSRNIVDNLLRESFGHGICSSSNSADGWGYKVEDEKIYGWDC
;
A
#
# COMPACT_ATOMS: atom_id res chain seq x y z
N ASN A 1 -7.01 9.34 -3.18
CA ASN A 1 -7.17 8.50 -4.39
C ASN A 1 -8.24 7.41 -4.26
N PHE A 2 -8.85 7.17 -3.08
CA PHE A 2 -9.85 6.10 -2.94
C PHE A 2 -11.07 6.24 -3.87
N ARG A 3 -11.49 7.47 -4.17
CA ARG A 3 -12.62 7.75 -5.08
C ARG A 3 -12.46 7.14 -6.47
N ILE A 4 -11.23 6.99 -6.97
CA ILE A 4 -10.98 6.38 -8.29
C ILE A 4 -11.40 4.91 -8.28
N PHE A 5 -11.01 4.16 -7.25
CA PHE A 5 -11.33 2.73 -7.13
C PHE A 5 -12.80 2.51 -6.77
N GLU A 6 -13.40 3.44 -6.03
CA GLU A 6 -14.84 3.44 -5.76
C GLU A 6 -15.63 3.58 -7.07
N GLU A 7 -15.24 4.51 -7.95
CA GLU A 7 -15.83 4.66 -9.28
C GLU A 7 -15.59 3.44 -10.18
N PHE A 8 -14.40 2.82 -10.12
CA PHE A 8 -14.13 1.58 -10.87
C PHE A 8 -15.10 0.46 -10.47
N LEU A 9 -15.28 0.24 -9.17
CA LEU A 9 -16.21 -0.77 -8.66
C LEU A 9 -17.66 -0.45 -9.07
N GLN A 10 -18.10 0.80 -8.87
CA GLN A 10 -19.46 1.22 -9.20
C GLN A 10 -19.80 1.06 -10.69
N ARG A 11 -18.83 1.35 -11.58
CA ARG A 11 -19.03 1.30 -13.04
C ARG A 11 -18.80 -0.08 -13.65
N SER A 12 -18.11 -0.97 -12.95
CA SER A 12 -17.76 -2.31 -13.47
C SER A 12 -18.97 -3.23 -13.69
N GLY A 13 -20.10 -2.99 -13.01
CA GLY A 13 -21.22 -3.93 -12.97
C GLY A 13 -20.90 -5.25 -12.24
N ALA A 14 -19.77 -5.33 -11.53
CA ALA A 14 -19.36 -6.51 -10.80
C ALA A 14 -20.33 -6.84 -9.65
N THR A 15 -20.56 -8.13 -9.42
CA THR A 15 -21.29 -8.59 -8.24
C THR A 15 -20.36 -8.57 -7.03
N LEU A 16 -20.69 -7.75 -6.02
CA LEU A 16 -19.85 -7.54 -4.85
C LEU A 16 -20.33 -8.38 -3.66
N HIS A 17 -19.39 -9.12 -3.07
CA HIS A 17 -19.62 -9.91 -1.86
C HIS A 17 -18.82 -9.32 -0.69
N PHE A 18 -19.42 -8.38 0.05
CA PHE A 18 -18.82 -7.84 1.27
C PHE A 18 -18.90 -8.85 2.42
N ASN A 19 -18.05 -8.69 3.44
CA ASN A 19 -17.97 -9.59 4.60
C ASN A 19 -17.89 -11.08 4.20
N THR A 20 -17.13 -11.35 3.14
CA THR A 20 -16.95 -12.69 2.56
C THR A 20 -15.46 -12.91 2.34
N THR A 21 -14.86 -13.73 3.19
CA THR A 21 -13.42 -13.99 3.22
C THR A 21 -13.13 -15.31 2.51
N VAL A 22 -12.38 -15.24 1.41
CA VAL A 22 -11.83 -16.43 0.74
C VAL A 22 -10.57 -16.87 1.48
N SER A 23 -10.51 -18.15 1.83
CA SER A 23 -9.41 -18.79 2.58
C SER A 23 -8.65 -19.85 1.78
N GLY A 24 -9.19 -20.28 0.64
CA GLY A 24 -8.51 -21.24 -0.20
C GLY A 24 -9.06 -21.28 -1.62
N LEU A 25 -8.18 -21.64 -2.54
CA LEU A 25 -8.46 -21.90 -3.95
C LEU A 25 -8.05 -23.33 -4.26
N GLN A 26 -8.93 -24.07 -4.92
CA GLN A 26 -8.64 -25.42 -5.38
C GLN A 26 -8.73 -25.50 -6.89
N LYS A 27 -7.66 -26.00 -7.50
CA LYS A 27 -7.58 -26.31 -8.93
C LYS A 27 -8.17 -27.70 -9.18
N SER A 28 -9.04 -27.86 -10.15
CA SER A 28 -9.64 -29.16 -10.51
C SER A 28 -10.01 -29.21 -11.99
N LEU A 29 -10.44 -30.38 -12.48
CA LEU A 29 -11.01 -30.54 -13.81
C LEU A 29 -12.54 -30.58 -13.71
N SER A 30 -13.20 -29.82 -14.57
CA SER A 30 -14.65 -29.85 -14.73
C SER A 30 -15.09 -31.21 -15.28
N ALA A 31 -15.97 -31.90 -14.56
CA ALA A 31 -16.48 -33.20 -14.97
C ALA A 31 -17.25 -33.19 -16.30
N SER A 32 -17.75 -32.03 -16.74
CA SER A 32 -18.57 -31.91 -17.96
C SER A 32 -17.75 -31.53 -19.19
N THR A 33 -16.67 -30.78 -19.03
CA THR A 33 -15.90 -30.20 -20.14
C THR A 33 -14.46 -30.69 -20.19
N ASP A 34 -13.99 -31.40 -19.16
CA ASP A 34 -12.58 -31.77 -18.95
C ASP A 34 -11.62 -30.56 -18.98
N LYS A 35 -12.18 -29.35 -18.79
CA LYS A 35 -11.43 -28.10 -18.68
C LYS A 35 -11.08 -27.85 -17.23
N GLN A 36 -9.94 -27.22 -17.02
CA GLN A 36 -9.54 -26.78 -15.70
C GLN A 36 -10.48 -25.70 -15.16
N VAL A 37 -10.82 -25.81 -13.88
CA VAL A 37 -11.63 -24.84 -13.13
C VAL A 37 -11.10 -24.65 -11.72
N TRP A 38 -11.43 -23.51 -11.14
CA TRP A 38 -11.11 -23.12 -9.78
C TRP A 38 -12.36 -23.11 -8.91
N THR A 39 -12.27 -23.66 -7.71
CA THR A 39 -13.32 -23.55 -6.69
C THR A 39 -12.80 -22.81 -5.47
N LEU A 40 -13.66 -21.96 -4.90
CA LEU A 40 -13.33 -21.12 -3.76
C LEU A 40 -13.78 -21.78 -2.45
N SER A 41 -13.02 -21.56 -1.37
CA SER A 41 -13.37 -22.01 -0.01
C SER A 41 -13.19 -20.89 1.00
N GLY A 42 -13.99 -20.89 2.08
CA GLY A 42 -13.97 -19.84 3.11
C GLY A 42 -15.35 -19.65 3.74
N ASP A 43 -15.74 -18.39 3.91
CA ASP A 43 -17.01 -18.04 4.56
C ASP A 43 -18.24 -18.64 3.85
N SER A 44 -19.31 -18.86 4.60
CA SER A 44 -20.54 -19.51 4.11
C SER A 44 -21.25 -18.78 2.97
N ASN A 45 -20.92 -17.51 2.74
CA ASN A 45 -21.52 -16.67 1.70
C ASN A 45 -20.78 -16.76 0.36
N ILE A 46 -19.67 -17.51 0.29
CA ILE A 46 -18.95 -17.76 -0.96
C ILE A 46 -19.84 -18.58 -1.88
N PRO A 47 -20.05 -18.12 -3.14
CA PRO A 47 -20.78 -18.91 -4.12
C PRO A 47 -20.08 -20.25 -4.36
N SER A 48 -20.84 -21.34 -4.22
CA SER A 48 -20.38 -22.68 -4.59
C SER A 48 -20.48 -22.85 -6.11
N ALA A 49 -19.59 -22.18 -6.85
CA ALA A 49 -19.51 -22.24 -8.29
C ALA A 49 -18.06 -22.51 -8.74
N PRO A 50 -17.86 -23.23 -9.85
CA PRO A 50 -16.56 -23.28 -10.52
C PRO A 50 -16.30 -21.98 -11.28
N TYR A 51 -15.04 -21.57 -11.34
CA TYR A 51 -14.57 -20.40 -12.06
C TYR A 51 -13.49 -20.80 -13.07
N ASP A 52 -13.61 -20.37 -14.32
CA ASP A 52 -12.57 -20.63 -15.33
C ASP A 52 -11.30 -19.84 -15.01
N HIS A 53 -11.46 -18.62 -14.51
CA HIS A 53 -10.36 -17.73 -14.13
C HIS A 53 -10.56 -17.13 -12.74
N VAL A 54 -9.46 -16.98 -11.99
CA VAL A 54 -9.40 -16.28 -10.70
C VAL A 54 -8.33 -15.20 -10.79
N ILE A 55 -8.69 -13.95 -10.45
CA ILE A 55 -7.75 -12.85 -10.33
C ILE A 55 -7.53 -12.56 -8.84
N LEU A 56 -6.34 -12.88 -8.35
CA LEU A 56 -5.93 -12.61 -6.98
C LEU A 56 -5.38 -11.18 -6.88
N ALA A 57 -6.17 -10.31 -6.24
CA ALA A 57 -5.82 -8.91 -5.96
C ALA A 57 -5.51 -8.63 -4.47
N ALA A 58 -5.44 -9.69 -3.66
CA ALA A 58 -4.97 -9.59 -2.27
C ALA A 58 -3.47 -9.89 -2.22
N PRO A 59 -2.68 -9.18 -1.38
CA PRO A 59 -1.27 -9.51 -1.21
C PRO A 59 -1.16 -10.92 -0.63
N PHE A 60 -0.65 -11.86 -1.43
CA PHE A 60 -0.75 -13.30 -1.13
C PHE A 60 -0.15 -13.64 0.24
N ALA A 61 1.00 -13.04 0.55
CA ALA A 61 1.73 -13.23 1.82
C ALA A 61 0.92 -12.87 3.08
N PHE A 62 -0.09 -12.02 2.97
CA PHE A 62 -0.95 -11.61 4.10
C PHE A 62 -2.38 -12.15 4.00
N SER A 63 -2.74 -12.75 2.86
CA SER A 63 -4.10 -13.20 2.59
C SER A 63 -4.51 -14.43 3.42
N GLY A 64 -3.55 -15.29 3.78
CA GLY A 64 -3.84 -16.60 4.38
C GLY A 64 -4.49 -17.59 3.42
N ILE A 65 -4.58 -17.26 2.12
CA ILE A 65 -5.18 -18.12 1.10
C ILE A 65 -4.28 -19.34 0.87
N THR A 66 -4.87 -20.51 0.97
CA THR A 66 -4.22 -21.78 0.62
C THR A 66 -4.50 -22.15 -0.85
N LEU A 67 -3.50 -22.70 -1.53
CA LEU A 67 -3.66 -23.19 -2.91
C LEU A 67 -3.55 -24.71 -2.91
N GLN A 68 -4.60 -25.37 -3.40
CA GLN A 68 -4.66 -26.83 -3.53
C GLN A 68 -4.56 -27.21 -5.00
N ASP A 69 -3.74 -28.22 -5.27
CA ASP A 69 -3.49 -28.77 -6.62
C ASP A 69 -2.96 -27.75 -7.64
N SER A 70 -2.35 -26.65 -7.16
CA SER A 70 -1.76 -25.59 -7.99
C SER A 70 -0.22 -25.63 -7.96
N THR A 71 0.39 -25.24 -9.07
CA THR A 71 1.85 -25.04 -9.17
C THR A 71 2.28 -23.60 -8.90
N ALA A 72 1.35 -22.70 -8.58
CA ALA A 72 1.64 -21.30 -8.32
C ALA A 72 2.61 -21.11 -7.16
N SER A 73 3.63 -20.27 -7.38
CA SER A 73 4.65 -19.95 -6.39
C SER A 73 4.80 -18.44 -6.25
N PHE A 74 4.62 -17.96 -5.02
CA PHE A 74 4.75 -16.55 -4.68
C PHE A 74 6.01 -16.35 -3.83
N PRO A 75 7.01 -15.58 -4.30
CA PRO A 75 8.20 -15.31 -3.52
C PRO A 75 7.82 -14.57 -2.23
N LYS A 76 8.54 -14.87 -1.14
CA LYS A 76 8.39 -14.14 0.11
C LYS A 76 8.88 -12.70 -0.07
N VAL A 77 8.05 -11.74 0.28
CA VAL A 77 8.37 -10.32 0.25
C VAL A 77 8.41 -9.79 1.68
N GLU A 78 9.50 -9.13 2.06
CA GLU A 78 9.57 -8.40 3.33
C GLU A 78 8.94 -7.02 3.15
N TYR A 79 8.13 -6.59 4.11
CA TYR A 79 7.45 -5.30 4.05
C TYR A 79 7.90 -4.37 5.18
N ILE A 80 7.90 -3.07 4.91
CA ILE A 80 8.12 -2.04 5.92
C ILE A 80 6.94 -2.03 6.88
N ARG A 81 7.23 -2.39 8.13
CA ARG A 81 6.29 -2.30 9.24
C ARG A 81 6.21 -0.86 9.73
N LEU A 82 5.20 -0.13 9.27
CA LEU A 82 4.97 1.27 9.58
C LEU A 82 3.88 1.41 10.66
N HIS A 83 4.15 2.23 11.67
CA HIS A 83 3.15 2.63 12.66
C HIS A 83 2.52 3.95 12.23
N VAL A 84 1.20 3.97 12.23
CA VAL A 84 0.39 5.13 11.88
C VAL A 84 -0.44 5.50 13.09
N THR A 85 -0.26 6.73 13.57
CA THR A 85 -1.09 7.28 14.64
C THR A 85 -1.90 8.44 14.07
N LEU A 86 -3.22 8.32 14.09
CA LEU A 86 -4.13 9.44 13.92
C LEU A 86 -4.45 9.97 15.31
N VAL A 87 -4.13 11.23 15.55
CA VAL A 87 -4.38 11.89 16.83
C VAL A 87 -5.32 13.07 16.61
N SER A 88 -6.29 13.20 17.51
CA SER A 88 -7.09 14.40 17.65
C SER A 88 -6.55 15.25 18.78
N THR A 89 -6.38 16.54 18.57
CA THR A 89 -5.91 17.49 19.58
C THR A 89 -6.63 18.82 19.44
N THR A 90 -6.82 19.55 20.54
CA THR A 90 -7.30 20.94 20.53
C THR A 90 -6.22 21.93 20.09
N SER A 91 -4.96 21.48 19.98
CA SER A 91 -3.84 22.30 19.53
C SER A 91 -3.83 22.46 18.01
N GLU A 92 -3.74 23.71 17.53
CA GLU A 92 -3.69 24.04 16.10
C GLU A 92 -2.33 23.71 15.45
N SER A 93 -1.28 23.50 16.24
CA SER A 93 0.08 23.22 15.78
C SER A 93 0.85 22.38 16.80
N ALA A 94 1.84 21.63 16.34
CA ALA A 94 2.77 20.97 17.25
C ALA A 94 3.60 22.01 18.04
N ARG A 95 4.09 21.62 19.22
CA ARG A 95 4.85 22.47 20.14
C ARG A 95 6.18 22.90 19.52
N PRO A 96 6.47 24.21 19.39
CA PRO A 96 7.71 24.69 18.79
C PRO A 96 8.97 24.16 19.50
N GLU A 97 8.93 24.10 20.83
CA GLU A 97 10.04 23.70 21.67
C GLU A 97 10.47 22.26 21.40
N ARG A 98 9.53 21.39 21.00
CA ARG A 98 9.80 20.00 20.64
C ARG A 98 10.70 19.85 19.43
N PHE A 99 10.72 20.87 18.57
CA PHE A 99 11.54 20.94 17.36
C PHE A 99 12.72 21.92 17.54
N GLY A 100 13.03 22.29 18.80
CA GLY A 100 14.13 23.21 19.11
C GLY A 100 13.87 24.67 18.72
N LEU A 101 12.61 25.04 18.44
CA LEU A 101 12.20 26.39 18.12
C LEU A 101 11.83 27.18 19.38
N GLN A 102 11.85 28.50 19.29
CA GLN A 102 11.46 29.37 20.41
C GLN A 102 9.95 29.27 20.68
N PRO A 103 9.51 29.44 21.94
CA PRO A 103 8.08 29.52 22.26
C PRO A 103 7.36 30.57 21.39
N GLY A 104 6.18 30.22 20.89
CA GLY A 104 5.39 31.07 20.00
C GLY A 104 5.83 31.08 18.52
N THR A 105 6.89 30.35 18.15
CA THR A 105 7.26 30.18 16.73
C THR A 105 6.22 29.35 15.99
N HIS A 106 5.93 29.70 14.73
CA HIS A 106 5.02 28.89 13.90
C HIS A 106 5.66 27.54 13.54
N VAL A 107 4.96 26.44 13.85
CA VAL A 107 5.31 25.09 13.35
C VAL A 107 4.43 24.75 12.16
N GLY A 108 5.06 24.34 11.07
CA GLY A 108 4.36 23.97 9.85
C GLY A 108 3.41 22.78 10.02
N LYS A 109 2.40 22.72 9.16
CA LYS A 109 1.40 21.63 9.11
C LYS A 109 1.93 20.31 8.56
N PHE A 110 3.16 20.29 8.07
CA PHE A 110 3.81 19.11 7.54
C PHE A 110 5.27 19.11 7.99
N ILE A 111 5.62 18.14 8.81
CA ILE A 111 6.94 18.00 9.43
C ILE A 111 7.52 16.68 8.93
N LEU A 112 8.69 16.74 8.32
CA LEU A 112 9.48 15.57 7.92
C LEU A 112 10.70 15.46 8.83
N THR A 113 11.09 14.23 9.12
CA THR A 113 12.32 13.98 9.88
C THR A 113 13.12 12.89 9.19
N THR A 114 14.43 13.08 9.20
CA THR A 114 15.41 12.13 8.68
C THR A 114 16.25 11.62 9.84
N ALA A 115 16.93 10.49 9.64
CA ALA A 115 17.87 9.99 10.63
C ALA A 115 18.92 11.09 10.94
N ASN A 116 19.09 11.41 12.21
CA ASN A 116 20.14 12.33 12.62
C ASN A 116 21.50 11.68 12.31
N ARG A 117 22.32 12.33 11.49
CA ARG A 117 23.76 12.07 11.50
C ARG A 117 24.32 12.74 12.73
N GLY A 118 24.33 12.02 13.85
CA GLY A 118 25.01 12.38 15.10
C GLY A 118 24.80 13.83 15.56
N ASP A 119 23.67 14.14 16.20
CA ASP A 119 23.56 15.38 16.95
C ASP A 119 23.87 15.10 18.42
N LYS A 120 25.12 15.40 18.82
CA LYS A 120 25.45 15.60 20.23
C LYS A 120 24.60 16.77 20.72
N GLY A 121 23.73 16.50 21.68
CA GLY A 121 23.01 17.54 22.40
C GLY A 121 23.95 18.66 22.83
N ARG A 122 23.52 19.89 22.55
CA ARG A 122 23.81 21.15 23.22
C ARG A 122 24.67 21.02 24.52
N ALA A 123 25.99 21.11 24.40
CA ALA A 123 26.91 21.71 25.39
C ALA A 123 28.32 21.76 24.77
N GLY A 124 29.00 22.90 24.91
CA GLY A 124 30.24 23.22 24.20
C GLY A 124 31.34 22.15 24.31
N SER A 125 31.74 21.62 23.16
CA SER A 125 33.07 21.02 22.95
C SER A 125 33.29 20.89 21.46
N SER A 126 34.20 21.71 20.95
CA SER A 126 34.82 21.55 19.63
C SER A 126 35.37 20.13 19.51
N THR A 127 34.97 19.35 18.50
CA THR A 127 35.83 18.30 17.94
C THR A 127 35.35 17.88 16.55
N SER A 128 36.15 18.30 15.57
CA SER A 128 36.47 17.68 14.27
C SER A 128 35.33 17.14 13.38
N ALA A 129 35.16 17.83 12.25
CA ALA A 129 34.59 17.28 11.02
C ALA A 129 35.25 15.92 10.69
N CYS A 130 34.41 14.93 10.35
CA CYS A 130 34.86 13.61 9.95
C CYS A 130 35.64 13.71 8.63
N ASP A 131 36.92 13.37 8.68
CA ASP A 131 37.77 13.17 7.51
C ASP A 131 37.43 11.82 6.88
N THR A 132 37.03 11.82 5.62
CA THR A 132 36.56 10.63 4.88
C THR A 132 37.69 9.67 4.49
N GLN A 133 38.93 9.94 4.89
CA GLN A 133 40.09 9.10 4.55
C GLN A 133 40.45 8.02 5.57
N THR A 134 39.95 8.08 6.80
CA THR A 134 40.20 7.02 7.80
C THR A 134 38.89 6.32 8.14
N LEU A 135 38.82 5.03 7.81
CA LEU A 135 37.74 4.12 8.17
C LEU A 135 37.76 3.87 9.69
N ASP A 136 37.54 4.91 10.49
CA ASP A 136 37.41 4.77 11.93
C ASP A 136 36.04 4.17 12.25
N THR A 137 36.07 3.08 13.01
CA THR A 137 34.89 2.30 13.40
C THR A 137 33.94 3.13 14.27
N ALA A 138 34.46 4.20 14.91
CA ALA A 138 33.68 5.17 15.67
C ALA A 138 32.72 6.03 14.81
N CYS A 139 33.03 6.28 13.54
CA CYS A 139 32.13 7.03 12.65
C CYS A 139 30.93 6.18 12.16
N LYS A 140 31.07 4.85 12.16
CA LYS A 140 29.96 3.94 11.80
C LYS A 140 28.87 3.90 12.86
N GLN A 141 29.23 4.04 14.14
CA GLN A 141 28.26 3.97 15.24
C GLN A 141 27.35 5.20 15.35
N ASN A 142 27.74 6.35 14.78
CA ASN A 142 26.96 7.59 14.81
C ASN A 142 26.05 7.81 13.59
N LEU A 143 25.92 6.81 12.71
CA LEU A 143 25.10 6.89 11.50
C LEU A 143 23.73 6.19 11.62
N GLU A 144 23.46 5.51 12.74
CA GLU A 144 22.39 4.51 12.85
C GLU A 144 21.21 4.91 13.74
N SER A 145 21.11 6.16 14.21
CA SER A 145 19.89 6.56 14.94
C SER A 145 18.74 6.73 13.95
N LYS A 146 17.83 5.74 13.91
CA LYS A 146 16.54 5.85 13.22
C LYS A 146 15.85 7.16 13.66
N PRO A 147 15.16 7.86 12.75
CA PRO A 147 14.43 9.05 13.13
C PRO A 147 13.35 8.67 14.16
N ASP A 148 13.08 9.57 15.10
CA ASP A 148 12.00 9.37 16.07
C ASP A 148 10.66 9.18 15.36
N PHE A 149 10.36 10.00 14.35
CA PHE A 149 9.21 9.81 13.47
C PHE A 149 9.62 10.09 12.02
N ASN A 150 8.87 9.55 11.06
CA ASN A 150 9.10 9.82 9.65
C ASN A 150 8.41 11.12 9.21
N SER A 151 7.13 11.28 9.59
CA SER A 151 6.38 12.50 9.31
C SER A 151 5.25 12.75 10.30
N ILE A 152 4.94 14.04 10.48
CA ILE A 152 3.73 14.52 11.17
C ILE A 152 3.01 15.45 10.19
N SER A 153 1.75 15.15 9.89
CA SER A 153 0.98 15.89 8.90
C SER A 153 -0.42 16.22 9.41
N TYR A 154 -0.81 17.48 9.33
CA TYR A 154 -2.18 17.92 9.56
C TYR A 154 -3.11 17.33 8.48
N HIS A 155 -4.28 16.86 8.89
CA HIS A 155 -5.28 16.28 7.99
C HIS A 155 -6.51 17.17 7.86
N GLN A 156 -7.23 17.40 8.97
CA GLN A 156 -8.47 18.18 8.95
C GLN A 156 -8.82 18.74 10.33
N THR A 157 -9.75 19.69 10.36
CA THR A 157 -10.40 20.17 11.58
C THR A 157 -11.83 19.68 11.58
N PHE A 158 -12.36 19.35 12.75
CA PHE A 158 -13.76 19.02 12.94
C PHE A 158 -14.24 19.55 14.29
N GLU A 159 -15.55 19.68 14.44
CA GLU A 159 -16.16 20.05 15.72
C GLU A 159 -16.77 18.82 16.37
N ARG A 160 -16.49 18.64 17.67
CA ARG A 160 -17.04 17.57 18.49
C ARG A 160 -17.40 18.12 19.86
N ASN A 161 -18.65 17.94 20.28
CA ASN A 161 -19.16 18.43 21.56
C ASN A 161 -18.91 19.94 21.78
N GLY A 162 -19.06 20.75 20.73
CA GLY A 162 -18.82 22.20 20.78
C GLY A 162 -17.35 22.60 20.91
N ARG A 163 -16.42 21.65 20.75
CA ARG A 163 -14.97 21.89 20.74
C ARG A 163 -14.41 21.67 19.34
N LYS A 164 -13.58 22.61 18.90
CA LYS A 164 -12.81 22.51 17.67
C LYS A 164 -11.61 21.60 17.93
N GLU A 165 -11.48 20.52 17.16
CA GLU A 165 -10.41 19.55 17.25
C GLU A 165 -9.69 19.39 15.90
N HIS A 166 -8.39 19.11 15.95
CA HIS A 166 -7.50 18.98 14.81
C HIS A 166 -6.97 17.56 14.70
N ILE A 167 -7.16 16.95 13.54
CA ILE A 167 -6.60 15.63 13.23
C ILE A 167 -5.22 15.77 12.63
N TRP A 168 -4.26 15.15 13.28
CA TRP A 168 -2.90 14.97 12.80
C TRP A 168 -2.62 13.49 12.57
N LYS A 169 -1.78 13.21 11.58
CA LYS A 169 -1.31 11.88 11.24
C LYS A 169 0.20 11.81 11.44
N VAL A 170 0.64 10.82 12.20
CA VAL A 170 2.03 10.55 12.50
C VAL A 170 2.42 9.23 11.86
N PHE A 171 3.51 9.23 11.10
CA PHE A 171 4.17 8.03 10.61
C PHE A 171 5.48 7.83 11.36
N SER A 172 5.72 6.60 11.85
CA SER A 172 6.92 6.22 12.59
C SER A 172 7.24 4.74 12.41
N MET A 173 8.49 4.35 12.68
CA MET A 173 8.92 2.95 12.63
C MET A 173 8.52 2.15 13.89
N ASP A 174 8.14 2.86 14.95
CA ASP A 174 7.71 2.33 16.25
C ASP A 174 6.38 2.97 16.69
N ARG A 175 5.69 2.33 17.64
CA ARG A 175 4.41 2.83 18.17
C ARG A 175 4.64 4.04 19.07
N LYS A 176 4.04 5.18 18.75
CA LYS A 176 4.06 6.37 19.61
C LYS A 176 3.06 6.27 20.75
N SER A 177 3.53 6.53 21.97
CA SER A 177 2.73 6.50 23.20
C SER A 177 1.87 7.76 23.35
N ASP A 178 0.99 7.81 24.35
CA ASP A 178 0.17 9.01 24.58
C ASP A 178 1.04 10.15 25.13
N GLU A 179 2.02 9.82 25.97
CA GLU A 179 3.00 10.77 26.51
C GLU A 179 3.83 11.42 25.39
N TRP A 180 4.20 10.66 24.35
CA TRP A 180 4.89 11.21 23.19
C TRP A 180 3.99 12.19 22.41
N LEU A 181 2.68 11.90 22.31
CA LEU A 181 1.73 12.79 21.63
C LEU A 181 1.53 14.08 22.44
N GLU A 182 1.46 13.99 23.76
CA GLU A 182 1.38 15.13 24.66
C GLU A 182 2.64 15.99 24.62
N ASP A 183 3.82 15.36 24.52
CA ASP A 183 5.08 16.09 24.31
C ASP A 183 5.06 16.89 23.00
N VAL A 184 4.53 16.29 21.92
CA VAL A 184 4.45 16.92 20.59
C VAL A 184 3.36 17.97 20.47
N PHE A 185 2.16 17.75 21.01
CA PHE A 185 1.00 18.63 20.80
C PHE A 185 0.65 19.50 22.01
N GLY A 186 1.17 19.14 23.19
CA GLY A 186 0.89 19.76 24.48
C GLY A 186 0.10 18.84 25.40
N GLU A 187 0.49 18.84 26.67
CA GLU A 187 -0.25 18.21 27.77
C GLU A 187 -1.70 18.72 27.78
N ASP A 188 -2.65 17.83 28.09
CA ASP A 188 -4.09 18.11 28.14
C ASP A 188 -4.73 18.60 26.82
N THR A 189 -4.00 18.60 25.70
CA THR A 189 -4.56 18.95 24.38
C THR A 189 -5.03 17.73 23.60
N VAL A 190 -4.48 16.56 23.89
CA VAL A 190 -4.75 15.31 23.15
C VAL A 190 -6.12 14.76 23.54
N GLY A 191 -7.00 14.60 22.56
CA GLY A 191 -8.37 14.11 22.76
C GLY A 191 -8.49 12.59 22.57
N TRP A 192 -8.04 12.06 21.44
CA TRP A 192 -8.01 10.61 21.19
C TRP A 192 -6.88 10.26 20.22
N ALA A 193 -6.41 9.02 20.28
CA ALA A 193 -5.41 8.49 19.37
C ALA A 193 -5.82 7.12 18.83
N TYR A 194 -5.93 7.02 17.50
CA TYR A 194 -6.12 5.77 16.78
C TYR A 194 -4.78 5.31 16.21
N ARG A 195 -4.38 4.08 16.53
CA ARG A 195 -3.07 3.52 16.17
C ARG A 195 -3.25 2.30 15.30
N LYS A 196 -2.61 2.28 14.14
CA LYS A 196 -2.64 1.15 13.20
C LYS A 196 -1.24 0.81 12.72
N VAL A 197 -0.94 -0.48 12.67
CA VAL A 197 0.27 -1.00 12.05
C VAL A 197 -0.07 -1.39 10.62
N TRP A 198 0.77 -0.97 9.67
CA TRP A 198 0.69 -1.34 8.28
C TRP A 198 1.98 -2.04 7.85
N TYR A 199 1.85 -3.02 6.97
CA TYR A 199 2.94 -3.53 6.17
C TYR A 199 2.90 -2.78 4.84
N SER A 200 3.46 -1.56 4.83
CA SER A 200 3.06 -0.50 3.89
C SER A 200 3.53 -0.70 2.47
N TYR A 201 4.75 -1.17 2.29
CA TYR A 201 5.37 -1.42 0.99
C TYR A 201 6.53 -2.40 1.16
N PRO A 202 6.91 -3.14 0.12
CA PRO A 202 8.08 -4.01 0.16
C PRO A 202 9.35 -3.27 0.54
N VAL A 203 10.24 -3.96 1.25
CA VAL A 203 11.64 -3.55 1.36
C VAL A 203 12.26 -3.72 -0.03
N LEU A 204 12.50 -2.60 -0.70
CA LEU A 204 13.03 -2.59 -2.06
C LEU A 204 14.50 -2.99 -2.06
N GLN A 205 14.75 -4.30 -2.14
CA GLN A 205 16.06 -4.86 -2.42
C GLN A 205 16.16 -5.18 -3.92
N PRO A 206 17.36 -5.15 -4.52
CA PRO A 206 17.54 -5.61 -5.90
C PRO A 206 17.03 -7.04 -6.07
N ALA A 207 15.85 -7.19 -6.68
CA ALA A 207 15.20 -8.47 -6.89
C ALA A 207 15.78 -9.16 -8.13
N LYS A 208 16.01 -10.47 -8.03
CA LYS A 208 16.43 -11.31 -9.17
C LYS A 208 15.25 -11.97 -9.89
N ALA A 209 14.08 -12.00 -9.25
CA ALA A 209 12.87 -12.60 -9.77
C ALA A 209 11.65 -11.88 -9.19
N PHE A 210 10.58 -11.84 -9.97
CA PHE A 210 9.28 -11.29 -9.58
C PHE A 210 8.23 -12.42 -9.61
N PRO A 211 7.14 -12.32 -8.82
CA PRO A 211 6.00 -13.20 -8.99
C PRO A 211 5.49 -13.17 -10.43
N ALA A 212 5.02 -14.30 -10.94
CA ALA A 212 4.42 -14.35 -12.26
C ALA A 212 3.06 -13.64 -12.28
N VAL A 213 2.73 -12.99 -13.40
CA VAL A 213 1.42 -12.35 -13.61
C VAL A 213 0.35 -13.43 -13.77
N GLU A 214 0.64 -14.46 -14.55
CA GLU A 214 -0.09 -15.74 -14.57
C GLU A 214 0.62 -16.67 -13.58
N ALA A 215 0.01 -16.88 -12.41
CA ALA A 215 0.60 -17.69 -11.35
C ALA A 215 0.42 -19.19 -11.61
N ASP A 216 -0.68 -19.57 -12.26
CA ASP A 216 -1.01 -20.90 -12.76
C ASP A 216 -2.05 -20.73 -13.88
N GLU A 217 -2.34 -21.77 -14.63
CA GLU A 217 -3.40 -21.73 -15.66
C GLU A 217 -4.70 -21.21 -15.01
N GLY A 218 -5.29 -20.17 -15.58
CA GLY A 218 -6.49 -19.54 -15.05
C GLY A 218 -6.34 -18.84 -13.69
N LEU A 219 -5.15 -18.74 -13.09
CA LEU A 219 -4.90 -18.00 -11.86
C LEU A 219 -3.94 -16.83 -12.11
N TRP A 220 -4.46 -15.63 -11.94
CA TRP A 220 -3.73 -14.39 -12.19
C TRP A 220 -3.42 -13.64 -10.90
N TYR A 221 -2.27 -12.97 -10.82
CA TYR A 221 -1.84 -12.24 -9.65
C TYR A 221 -1.53 -10.78 -9.96
N VAL A 222 -2.36 -9.88 -9.41
CA VAL A 222 -2.25 -8.42 -9.63
C VAL A 222 -0.91 -7.92 -9.10
N ASN A 223 -0.62 -8.20 -7.82
CA ASN A 223 0.56 -7.77 -7.06
C ASN A 223 1.90 -8.39 -7.52
N SER A 224 1.98 -8.91 -8.74
CA SER A 224 3.21 -9.40 -9.36
C SER A 224 4.27 -8.31 -9.52
N MET A 225 3.85 -7.06 -9.70
CA MET A 225 4.73 -5.90 -9.88
C MET A 225 5.10 -5.20 -8.56
N GLU A 226 4.43 -5.50 -7.46
CA GLU A 226 4.63 -4.86 -6.15
C GLU A 226 6.10 -4.87 -5.69
N PRO A 227 6.87 -5.98 -5.82
CA PRO A 227 8.27 -6.02 -5.40
C PRO A 227 9.21 -5.18 -6.27
N PHE A 228 8.76 -4.79 -7.48
CA PHE A 228 9.50 -3.86 -8.34
C PHE A 228 9.20 -2.41 -7.95
N ILE A 229 7.91 -2.04 -8.01
CA ILE A 229 7.41 -0.69 -7.73
C ILE A 229 6.02 -0.83 -7.10
N SER A 230 5.94 -0.57 -5.80
CA SER A 230 4.71 -0.70 -5.01
C SER A 230 3.87 0.57 -5.07
N THR A 231 3.13 0.76 -6.15
CA THR A 231 2.18 1.88 -6.29
C THR A 231 0.84 1.40 -6.83
N MET A 232 -0.21 2.18 -6.59
CA MET A 232 -1.54 1.80 -7.10
C MET A 232 -1.58 1.83 -8.64
N GLU A 233 -0.77 2.68 -9.26
CA GLU A 233 -0.65 2.83 -10.70
C GLU A 233 -0.08 1.57 -11.35
N THR A 234 0.98 0.98 -10.78
CA THR A 234 1.58 -0.26 -11.30
C THR A 234 0.65 -1.45 -11.17
N GLU A 235 -0.10 -1.54 -10.06
CA GLU A 235 -1.13 -2.58 -9.89
C GLU A 235 -2.32 -2.40 -10.83
N THR A 236 -2.66 -1.16 -11.16
CA THR A 236 -3.69 -0.85 -12.15
C THR A 236 -3.24 -1.29 -13.56
N LEU A 237 -1.97 -1.06 -13.92
CA LEU A 237 -1.40 -1.55 -15.18
C LEU A 237 -1.34 -3.08 -15.22
N SER A 238 -0.92 -3.72 -14.13
CA SER A 238 -0.92 -5.17 -13.98
C SER A 238 -2.32 -5.76 -14.20
N SER A 239 -3.33 -5.16 -13.55
CA SER A 239 -4.74 -5.55 -13.69
C SER A 239 -5.23 -5.44 -15.14
N ARG A 240 -4.88 -4.37 -15.86
CA ARG A 240 -5.22 -4.21 -17.28
C ARG A 240 -4.57 -5.29 -18.15
N ASN A 241 -3.30 -5.60 -17.91
CA ASN A 241 -2.59 -6.65 -18.64
C ASN A 241 -3.18 -8.03 -18.40
N ILE A 242 -3.59 -8.33 -17.16
CA ILE A 242 -4.30 -9.58 -16.80
C ILE A 242 -5.59 -9.70 -17.61
N VAL A 243 -6.42 -8.64 -17.64
CA VAL A 243 -7.68 -8.65 -18.40
C VAL A 243 -7.40 -8.83 -19.90
N ASP A 244 -6.38 -8.17 -20.43
CA ASP A 244 -6.00 -8.29 -21.84
C ASP A 244 -5.56 -9.72 -22.20
N ASN A 245 -4.81 -10.40 -21.33
CA ASN A 245 -4.42 -11.80 -21.52
C ASN A 245 -5.61 -12.75 -21.40
N LEU A 246 -6.45 -12.56 -20.37
CA LEU A 246 -7.66 -13.35 -20.16
C LEU A 246 -8.58 -13.26 -21.39
N LEU A 247 -8.78 -12.06 -21.94
CA LEU A 247 -9.60 -11.88 -23.14
C LEU A 247 -9.00 -12.62 -24.34
N ARG A 248 -7.67 -12.59 -24.52
CA ARG A 248 -7.02 -13.34 -25.61
C ARG A 248 -7.20 -14.84 -25.48
N GLU A 249 -7.06 -15.38 -24.27
CA GLU A 249 -7.23 -16.81 -24.02
C GLU A 249 -8.69 -17.26 -24.20
N SER A 250 -9.63 -16.48 -23.66
CA SER A 250 -11.06 -16.83 -23.67
C SER A 250 -11.73 -16.57 -25.02
N PHE A 251 -11.34 -15.51 -25.72
CA PHE A 251 -12.07 -14.99 -26.88
C PHE A 251 -11.20 -14.77 -28.12
N GLY A 252 -9.89 -14.97 -28.05
CA GLY A 252 -8.98 -14.83 -29.19
C GLY A 252 -8.64 -13.39 -29.57
N HIS A 253 -9.04 -12.40 -28.78
CA HIS A 253 -8.71 -10.98 -28.98
C HIS A 253 -8.46 -10.27 -27.64
N GLY A 254 -7.67 -9.20 -27.65
CA GLY A 254 -7.39 -8.39 -26.45
C GLY A 254 -8.40 -7.27 -26.21
N ILE A 255 -8.09 -6.38 -25.26
CA ILE A 255 -8.81 -5.13 -24.99
C ILE A 255 -8.80 -4.24 -26.25
N CYS A 256 -7.64 -4.17 -26.92
CA CYS A 256 -7.53 -3.53 -28.21
C CYS A 256 -7.68 -4.57 -29.33
N SER A 257 -8.87 -4.58 -29.92
CA SER A 257 -9.14 -5.29 -31.16
C SER A 257 -8.23 -4.74 -32.27
N SER A 258 -7.51 -5.63 -32.97
CA SER A 258 -6.95 -5.26 -34.27
C SER A 258 -8.11 -4.89 -35.18
N SER A 259 -8.03 -3.76 -35.89
CA SER A 259 -9.08 -3.03 -36.62
C SER A 259 -10.04 -3.79 -37.56
N ASN A 260 -10.01 -5.12 -37.59
CA ASN A 260 -10.83 -6.01 -38.41
C ASN A 260 -11.53 -7.11 -37.57
N SER A 261 -11.93 -6.86 -36.31
CA SER A 261 -12.75 -7.85 -35.61
C SER A 261 -14.16 -7.86 -36.21
N ALA A 262 -14.57 -9.01 -36.77
CA ALA A 262 -15.83 -9.17 -37.49
C ALA A 262 -17.07 -9.08 -36.57
N ASP A 263 -16.87 -9.10 -35.27
CA ASP A 263 -17.86 -9.06 -34.19
C ASP A 263 -18.14 -7.65 -33.65
N GLY A 264 -17.43 -6.62 -34.13
CA GLY A 264 -17.64 -5.23 -33.69
C GLY A 264 -17.14 -4.92 -32.27
N TRP A 265 -16.25 -5.74 -31.71
CA TRP A 265 -15.64 -5.48 -30.42
C TRP A 265 -14.65 -4.30 -30.47
N GLY A 266 -14.89 -3.29 -29.63
CA GLY A 266 -14.10 -2.07 -29.50
C GLY A 266 -14.79 -0.86 -30.12
N TYR A 267 -15.11 0.16 -29.31
CA TYR A 267 -15.55 1.45 -29.81
C TYR A 267 -14.31 2.32 -30.03
N LYS A 268 -14.18 2.94 -31.21
CA LYS A 268 -13.20 4.01 -31.41
C LYS A 268 -13.57 5.18 -30.50
N VAL A 269 -12.70 5.51 -29.56
CA VAL A 269 -12.80 6.75 -28.79
C VAL A 269 -12.17 7.85 -29.65
N GLU A 270 -13.01 8.60 -30.37
CA GLU A 270 -12.53 9.65 -31.30
C GLU A 270 -12.07 10.94 -30.57
N ASP A 271 -12.56 11.18 -29.36
CA ASP A 271 -12.22 12.36 -28.55
C ASP A 271 -11.52 11.96 -27.23
N GLU A 272 -10.40 12.62 -26.92
CA GLU A 272 -9.58 12.44 -25.70
C GLU A 272 -8.89 11.07 -25.53
N LYS A 273 -8.27 10.55 -26.60
CA LYS A 273 -7.46 9.33 -26.53
C LYS A 273 -6.39 9.38 -25.42
N ILE A 274 -6.53 8.51 -24.42
CA ILE A 274 -5.53 8.28 -23.38
C ILE A 274 -4.54 7.22 -23.89
N TYR A 275 -3.34 7.66 -24.25
CA TYR A 275 -2.27 6.76 -24.68
C TYR A 275 -1.97 5.67 -23.65
N GLY A 276 -1.96 4.42 -24.10
CA GLY A 276 -1.72 3.24 -23.26
C GLY A 276 -2.96 2.67 -22.56
N TRP A 277 -4.09 3.37 -22.63
CA TRP A 277 -5.38 2.91 -22.09
C TRP A 277 -6.39 2.65 -23.20
N ASP A 278 -6.58 3.64 -24.07
CA ASP A 278 -7.54 3.59 -25.15
C ASP A 278 -6.94 3.00 -26.44
N CYS A 279 -7.84 2.35 -27.18
CA CYS A 279 -7.66 1.88 -28.54
C CYS A 279 -8.33 2.91 -29.46
#